data_AF-A0A1Z5H4Z8-F1
#
_entry.id   AF-A0A1Z5H4Z8-F1
#
_cell.length_a   1.000
_cell.length_b   1.000
_cell.length_c   1.000
_cell.angle_alpha   90.00
_cell.angle_beta   90.00
_cell.angle_gamma   90.00
#
_symmetry.space_group_name_H-M   'P 1'
#
loop_
_entity.id
_entity.type
_entity.pdbx_description
1 polymer ?
#
loop_
_entity_poly.entity_id
_entity_poly.type
_entity_poly.pdbx_seq_one_letter_code
_entity_poly.pdbx_strand_id
1 'polypeptide(L)'
;MVAILLFAGVLLFAGSMIFMSGGTKKTVWVIIGLILTVGSILLMILNFNQYLGMKKVTVSHEYPLTSSLTTKKRVLLYRQIGTKNERVYLYKSNPLEHKLEHTDPTQGPVEITQNAKHNQLKVTRTYRVYRNEELRLLFSVGVKNHDYAGTQWHFSLKPGWHLVRMS
;
A
#
# COMPACT_ATOMS: atom_id res chain seq x y z
N MET A 1 13.69 16.52 0.24
CA MET A 1 14.69 17.30 -0.55
C MET A 1 14.09 17.87 -1.84
N VAL A 2 13.29 17.11 -2.59
CA VAL A 2 12.77 17.48 -3.92
C VAL A 2 11.94 18.77 -3.91
N ALA A 3 11.17 19.02 -2.85
CA ALA A 3 10.46 20.28 -2.69
C ALA A 3 11.42 21.48 -2.56
N ILE A 4 12.57 21.31 -1.89
CA ILE A 4 13.61 22.35 -1.81
C ILE A 4 14.22 22.59 -3.20
N LEU A 5 14.52 21.52 -3.95
CA LEU A 5 15.01 21.63 -5.33
C LEU A 5 14.01 22.35 -6.24
N LEU A 6 12.71 22.11 -6.04
CA LEU A 6 11.65 22.84 -6.74
C LEU A 6 11.71 24.34 -6.42
N PHE A 7 11.68 24.73 -5.15
CA PHE A 7 11.74 26.14 -4.77
C PHE A 7 13.03 26.82 -5.23
N ALA A 8 14.18 26.15 -5.06
CA ALA A 8 15.47 26.65 -5.54
C ALA A 8 15.47 26.81 -7.07
N GLY A 9 14.93 25.83 -7.80
CA GLY A 9 14.78 25.89 -9.25
C GLY A 9 13.92 27.07 -9.71
N VAL A 10 12.77 27.31 -9.05
CA VAL A 10 11.86 28.41 -9.37
C VAL A 10 12.54 29.76 -9.11
N LEU A 11 13.19 29.92 -7.96
CA LEU A 11 13.91 31.14 -7.61
C LEU A 11 15.07 31.40 -8.57
N LEU A 12 15.82 30.35 -8.95
CA LEU A 12 16.91 30.45 -9.91
C LEU A 12 16.39 30.85 -11.29
N PHE A 13 15.33 30.20 -11.77
CA PHE A 13 14.70 30.49 -13.06
C PHE A 13 14.20 31.94 -13.13
N ALA A 14 13.37 32.34 -12.15
CA ALA A 14 12.79 33.69 -12.11
C ALA A 14 13.87 34.75 -11.88
N GLY A 15 14.80 34.51 -10.94
CA GLY A 15 15.90 35.42 -10.64
C GLY A 15 16.82 35.64 -11.84
N SER A 16 17.19 34.58 -12.56
CA SER A 16 17.99 34.70 -13.78
C SER A 16 17.24 35.41 -14.91
N MET A 17 15.92 35.22 -15.02
CA MET A 17 15.11 35.95 -16.00
C MET A 17 15.08 37.46 -15.73
N ILE A 18 14.87 37.85 -14.46
CA ILE A 18 14.66 39.25 -14.04
C ILE A 18 15.98 40.01 -13.95
N PHE A 19 16.98 39.47 -13.25
CA PHE A 19 18.15 40.24 -12.84
C PHE A 19 19.38 40.11 -13.75
N MET A 20 19.43 39.09 -14.62
CA MET A 20 20.59 38.91 -15.50
C MET A 20 20.43 39.63 -16.84
N SER A 21 21.50 40.30 -17.26
CA SER A 21 21.65 40.86 -18.60
C SER A 21 21.72 39.74 -19.66
N GLY A 22 21.29 40.04 -20.89
CA GLY A 22 21.28 39.07 -21.99
C GLY A 22 22.64 38.44 -22.29
N GLY A 23 22.62 37.36 -23.08
CA GLY A 23 23.81 36.61 -23.49
C GLY A 23 23.81 35.16 -23.00
N THR A 24 24.86 34.43 -23.36
CA THR A 24 24.97 32.98 -23.15
C THR A 24 24.87 32.57 -21.68
N LYS A 25 25.47 33.35 -20.77
CA LYS A 25 25.40 33.10 -19.32
C LYS A 25 23.96 33.13 -18.80
N LYS A 26 23.14 34.11 -19.21
CA LYS A 26 21.72 34.18 -18.83
C LYS A 26 20.98 32.94 -19.32
N THR A 27 21.15 32.59 -20.59
CA THR A 27 20.48 31.43 -21.18
C THR A 27 20.80 30.14 -20.43
N VAL A 28 22.07 29.91 -20.07
CA VAL A 28 22.49 28.74 -19.29
C VAL A 28 21.77 28.68 -17.94
N TRP A 29 21.79 29.77 -17.17
CA TRP A 29 21.17 29.78 -15.84
C TRP A 29 19.63 29.67 -15.89
N VAL A 30 18.99 30.30 -16.87
CA VAL A 30 17.55 30.14 -17.11
C VAL A 30 17.23 28.68 -17.44
N ILE A 31 18.00 28.03 -18.29
CA ILE A 31 17.80 26.60 -18.63
C ILE A 31 17.99 25.71 -17.40
N ILE A 32 19.03 25.95 -16.60
CA ILE A 32 19.27 25.18 -15.37
C ILE A 32 18.10 25.33 -14.40
N GLY A 33 17.64 26.56 -14.15
CA GLY A 33 16.49 26.82 -13.28
C GLY A 33 15.21 26.16 -13.80
N LEU A 34 14.99 26.21 -15.11
CA LEU A 34 13.85 25.56 -15.77
C LEU A 34 13.90 24.04 -15.60
N ILE A 35 15.05 23.41 -15.87
CA ILE A 35 15.25 21.96 -15.71
C ILE A 35 15.03 21.55 -14.25
N LEU A 36 15.60 22.28 -13.29
CA LEU A 36 15.41 21.98 -11.87
C LEU A 36 13.94 22.06 -11.46
N THR A 37 13.23 23.09 -11.95
CA THR A 37 11.81 23.30 -11.66
C THR A 37 10.96 22.18 -12.25
N VAL A 38 11.02 22.00 -13.57
CA VAL A 38 10.20 21.00 -14.29
C VAL A 38 10.58 19.59 -13.85
N GLY A 39 11.87 19.31 -13.70
CA GLY A 39 12.37 18.02 -13.23
C GLY A 39 11.87 17.68 -11.83
N SER A 40 11.88 18.64 -10.90
CA SER A 40 11.35 18.41 -9.54
C SER A 40 9.85 18.13 -9.53
N ILE A 41 9.06 18.85 -10.35
CA ILE A 41 7.63 18.60 -10.51
C ILE A 41 7.39 17.19 -11.05
N LEU A 42 8.08 16.81 -12.13
CA LEU A 42 7.94 15.49 -12.73
C LEU A 42 8.31 14.38 -11.74
N LEU A 43 9.43 14.53 -11.02
CA LEU A 43 9.84 13.57 -9.99
C LEU A 43 8.79 13.44 -8.87
N MET A 44 8.18 14.55 -8.43
CA MET A 44 7.09 14.51 -7.45
C MET A 44 5.86 13.78 -8.00
N ILE A 45 5.42 14.09 -9.23
CA ILE A 45 4.27 13.42 -9.87
C ILE A 45 4.52 11.92 -9.96
N LEU A 46 5.71 11.50 -10.40
CA LEU A 46 6.08 10.09 -10.50
C LEU A 46 6.17 9.42 -9.12
N ASN A 47 6.65 10.13 -8.09
CA ASN A 47 6.65 9.60 -6.74
C ASN A 47 5.23 9.41 -6.19
N PHE A 48 4.35 10.40 -6.33
CA PHE A 48 2.97 10.32 -5.83
C PHE A 48 2.11 9.31 -6.59
N ASN A 49 2.16 9.31 -7.92
CA ASN A 49 1.24 8.52 -8.73
C ASN A 49 1.78 7.13 -9.08
N GLN A 50 3.10 7.00 -9.18
CA GLN A 50 3.76 5.77 -9.65
C GLN A 50 4.71 5.17 -8.61
N TYR A 51 4.83 5.77 -7.42
CA TYR A 51 5.70 5.29 -6.35
C TYR A 51 7.17 5.18 -6.77
N LEU A 52 7.63 6.15 -7.58
CA LEU A 52 9.03 6.23 -8.03
C LEU A 52 10.01 6.11 -6.85
N GLY A 53 10.99 5.23 -7.02
CA GLY A 53 12.02 4.98 -6.00
C GLY A 53 11.61 4.00 -4.89
N MET A 54 10.39 3.45 -4.93
CA MET A 54 9.91 2.49 -3.93
C MET A 54 9.97 1.03 -4.45
N LYS A 55 9.88 0.10 -3.50
CA LYS A 55 9.65 -1.33 -3.73
C LYS A 55 8.56 -1.81 -2.77
N LYS A 56 7.87 -2.89 -3.16
CA LYS A 56 6.92 -3.57 -2.27
C LYS A 56 7.68 -4.50 -1.33
N VAL A 57 7.34 -4.48 -0.06
CA VAL A 57 7.79 -5.43 0.96
C VAL A 57 6.57 -6.04 1.62
N THR A 58 6.63 -7.33 1.94
CA THR A 58 5.51 -8.06 2.53
C THR A 58 5.86 -8.50 3.94
N VAL A 59 4.88 -8.39 4.84
CA VAL A 59 4.95 -8.90 6.20
C VAL A 59 3.79 -9.87 6.38
N SER A 60 4.10 -11.12 6.70
CA SER A 60 3.10 -12.18 6.89
C SER A 60 2.98 -12.54 8.35
N HIS A 61 1.75 -12.66 8.83
CA HIS A 61 1.46 -13.21 10.14
C HIS A 61 0.49 -14.38 10.00
N GLU A 62 0.74 -15.42 10.79
CA GLU A 62 -0.06 -16.62 10.82
C GLU A 62 -0.80 -16.70 12.15
N TYR A 63 -2.11 -16.91 12.07
CA TYR A 63 -3.01 -16.98 13.20
C TYR A 63 -3.71 -18.34 13.22
N PRO A 64 -3.93 -18.93 14.40
CA PRO A 64 -4.79 -20.09 14.51
C PRO A 64 -6.20 -19.73 14.04
N LEU A 65 -6.88 -20.63 13.34
CA LEU A 65 -8.23 -20.40 12.87
C LEU A 65 -9.22 -21.32 13.59
N THR A 66 -10.21 -20.71 14.24
CA THR A 66 -11.33 -21.42 14.87
C THR A 66 -12.65 -21.12 14.17
N SER A 67 -13.66 -21.97 14.43
CA SER A 67 -14.96 -21.86 13.78
C SER A 67 -15.60 -20.51 14.10
N SER A 68 -16.22 -19.89 13.09
CA SER A 68 -16.95 -18.64 13.26
C SER A 68 -18.20 -18.79 14.15
N LEU A 69 -18.67 -20.02 14.35
CA LEU A 69 -19.79 -20.33 15.23
C LEU A 69 -19.29 -21.08 16.48
N THR A 70 -19.88 -20.77 17.64
CA THR A 70 -19.61 -21.48 18.91
C THR A 70 -20.16 -22.92 18.94
N THR A 71 -20.66 -23.43 17.81
CA THR A 71 -21.20 -24.80 17.69
C THR A 71 -20.11 -25.80 17.33
N LYS A 72 -20.38 -27.11 17.43
CA LYS A 72 -19.44 -28.16 16.99
C LYS A 72 -19.16 -28.15 15.47
N LYS A 73 -19.90 -27.36 14.68
CA LYS A 73 -19.71 -27.27 13.22
C LYS A 73 -18.47 -26.42 12.91
N ARG A 74 -17.63 -26.88 11.98
CA ARG A 74 -16.46 -26.16 11.47
C ARG A 74 -16.88 -25.26 10.31
N VAL A 75 -17.06 -23.98 10.58
CA VAL A 75 -17.64 -23.04 9.62
C VAL A 75 -16.78 -21.80 9.52
N LEU A 76 -16.52 -21.36 8.29
CA LEU A 76 -16.07 -20.01 8.00
C LEU A 76 -17.27 -19.24 7.43
N LEU A 77 -17.75 -18.26 8.20
CA LEU A 77 -18.86 -17.41 7.78
C LEU A 77 -18.39 -16.39 6.74
N TYR A 78 -19.26 -16.09 5.77
CA TYR A 78 -19.06 -14.97 4.87
C TYR A 78 -20.34 -14.21 4.61
N ARG A 79 -20.24 -12.90 4.39
CA ARG A 79 -21.31 -12.03 3.89
C ARG A 79 -20.95 -11.61 2.48
N GLN A 80 -21.86 -11.82 1.53
CA GLN A 80 -21.72 -11.25 0.20
C GLN A 80 -22.07 -9.76 0.27
N ILE A 81 -21.24 -8.92 -0.34
CA ILE A 81 -21.49 -7.48 -0.45
C ILE A 81 -21.63 -7.12 -1.93
N GLY A 82 -22.58 -6.25 -2.25
CA GLY A 82 -22.88 -5.87 -3.63
C GLY A 82 -23.49 -7.00 -4.47
N THR A 83 -23.44 -6.82 -5.79
CA THR A 83 -24.04 -7.73 -6.78
C THR A 83 -23.04 -8.73 -7.36
N LYS A 84 -21.74 -8.57 -7.09
CA LYS A 84 -20.66 -9.44 -7.58
C LYS A 84 -20.22 -10.45 -6.51
N ASN A 85 -19.09 -11.14 -6.76
CA ASN A 85 -18.48 -12.12 -5.87
C ASN A 85 -17.67 -11.50 -4.70
N GLU A 86 -17.87 -10.21 -4.39
CA GLU A 86 -17.20 -9.58 -3.25
C GLU A 86 -17.75 -10.13 -1.94
N ARG A 87 -16.85 -10.59 -1.06
CA ARG A 87 -17.21 -11.28 0.19
C ARG A 87 -16.39 -10.73 1.35
N VAL A 88 -17.08 -10.55 2.48
CA VAL A 88 -16.48 -10.29 3.79
C VAL A 88 -16.52 -11.59 4.57
N TYR A 89 -15.36 -12.13 4.94
CA TYR A 89 -15.28 -13.35 5.75
C TYR A 89 -15.20 -12.98 7.22
N LEU A 90 -15.96 -13.68 8.04
CA LEU A 90 -16.05 -13.50 9.48
C LEU A 90 -15.34 -14.66 10.16
N TYR A 91 -14.35 -14.40 11.00
CA TYR A 91 -13.48 -15.44 11.54
C TYR A 91 -13.06 -15.16 12.98
N LYS A 92 -12.45 -16.16 13.60
CA LYS A 92 -11.83 -16.06 14.92
C LYS A 92 -10.38 -16.52 14.82
N SER A 93 -9.48 -15.57 15.02
CA SER A 93 -8.03 -15.77 15.07
C SER A 93 -7.52 -16.08 16.48
N ASN A 94 -8.36 -15.86 17.51
CA ASN A 94 -8.09 -16.16 18.91
C ASN A 94 -9.23 -17.02 19.50
N PRO A 95 -8.96 -18.23 20.02
CA PRO A 95 -9.99 -19.10 20.57
C PRO A 95 -10.66 -18.55 21.83
N LEU A 96 -10.02 -17.61 22.53
CA LEU A 96 -10.55 -16.97 23.74
C LEU A 96 -11.46 -15.78 23.41
N GLU A 97 -11.49 -15.33 22.15
CA GLU A 97 -12.31 -14.19 21.75
C GLU A 97 -13.74 -14.60 21.36
N HIS A 98 -14.69 -13.91 21.96
CA HIS A 98 -16.11 -14.12 21.67
C HIS A 98 -16.55 -13.41 20.38
N LYS A 99 -15.91 -12.30 20.03
CA LYS A 99 -16.24 -11.47 18.86
C LYS A 99 -15.65 -12.05 17.58
N LEU A 100 -16.36 -11.88 16.47
CA LEU A 100 -15.84 -12.20 15.13
C LEU A 100 -15.04 -11.03 14.58
N GLU A 101 -13.85 -11.32 14.08
CA GLU A 101 -13.10 -10.44 13.20
C GLU A 101 -13.62 -10.57 11.76
N HIS A 102 -13.31 -9.59 10.91
CA HIS A 102 -13.72 -9.62 9.52
C HIS A 102 -12.60 -9.19 8.57
N THR A 103 -12.63 -9.73 7.36
CA THR A 103 -11.78 -9.25 6.26
C THR A 103 -12.29 -7.93 5.72
N ASP A 104 -11.39 -7.08 5.22
CA ASP A 104 -11.76 -5.82 4.58
C ASP A 104 -11.53 -5.91 3.06
N PRO A 105 -12.59 -5.98 2.24
CA PRO A 105 -12.47 -6.13 0.80
C PRO A 105 -11.89 -4.87 0.11
N THR A 106 -11.88 -3.71 0.77
CA THR A 106 -11.23 -2.50 0.25
C THR A 106 -9.71 -2.57 0.35
N GLN A 107 -9.20 -3.39 1.27
CA GLN A 107 -7.78 -3.55 1.56
C GLN A 107 -7.14 -4.64 0.70
N GLY A 108 -7.91 -5.64 0.24
CA GLY A 108 -7.45 -6.60 -0.75
C GLY A 108 -8.19 -7.94 -0.73
N PRO A 109 -7.68 -8.94 -1.46
CA PRO A 109 -8.42 -10.16 -1.77
C PRO A 109 -8.36 -11.19 -0.64
N VAL A 110 -9.30 -12.13 -0.71
CA VAL A 110 -9.35 -13.31 0.15
C VAL A 110 -9.20 -14.57 -0.70
N GLU A 111 -8.26 -15.41 -0.31
CA GLU A 111 -8.04 -16.74 -0.87
C GLU A 111 -8.40 -17.81 0.14
N ILE A 112 -8.93 -18.93 -0.34
CA ILE A 112 -9.36 -20.05 0.51
C ILE A 112 -8.84 -21.35 -0.08
N THR A 113 -8.07 -22.08 0.73
CA THR A 113 -7.60 -23.43 0.45
C THR A 113 -8.39 -24.41 1.30
N GLN A 114 -9.20 -25.25 0.65
CA GLN A 114 -9.89 -26.36 1.31
C GLN A 114 -8.98 -27.60 1.40
N ASN A 115 -9.27 -28.49 2.33
CA ASN A 115 -8.52 -29.74 2.57
C ASN A 115 -7.03 -29.52 2.90
N ALA A 116 -6.71 -28.40 3.55
CA ALA A 116 -5.36 -28.10 4.03
C ALA A 116 -4.96 -28.97 5.23
N LYS A 117 -3.64 -29.04 5.52
CA LYS A 117 -3.11 -29.79 6.66
C LYS A 117 -3.46 -29.19 8.02
N HIS A 118 -3.68 -27.87 8.09
CA HIS A 118 -3.95 -27.12 9.31
C HIS A 118 -5.07 -26.09 9.08
N ASN A 119 -5.77 -25.71 10.17
CA ASN A 119 -6.68 -24.56 10.14
C ASN A 119 -5.88 -23.32 10.48
N GLN A 120 -5.74 -22.41 9.53
CA GLN A 120 -4.90 -21.24 9.70
C GLN A 120 -5.42 -20.08 8.88
N LEU A 121 -5.28 -18.88 9.44
CA LEU A 121 -5.36 -17.65 8.68
C LEU A 121 -3.96 -17.07 8.52
N LYS A 122 -3.54 -16.88 7.28
CA LYS A 122 -2.34 -16.10 6.96
C LYS A 122 -2.77 -14.72 6.46
N VAL A 123 -2.29 -13.68 7.12
CA VAL A 123 -2.52 -12.28 6.74
C VAL A 123 -1.21 -11.71 6.22
N THR A 124 -1.18 -11.36 4.94
CA THR A 124 -0.02 -10.78 4.27
C THR A 124 -0.27 -9.31 4.00
N ARG A 125 0.41 -8.43 4.73
CA ARG A 125 0.37 -6.97 4.50
C ARG A 125 1.50 -6.58 3.58
N THR A 126 1.20 -5.76 2.58
CA THR A 126 2.18 -5.20 1.66
C THR A 126 2.38 -3.72 1.97
N TYR A 127 3.63 -3.30 2.07
CA TYR A 127 4.03 -1.91 2.24
C TYR A 127 4.93 -1.48 1.11
N ARG A 128 4.91 -0.20 0.78
CA ARG A 128 5.87 0.44 -0.12
C ARG A 128 6.95 1.10 0.72
N VAL A 129 8.20 0.75 0.44
CA VAL A 129 9.37 1.26 1.14
C VAL A 129 10.35 1.79 0.10
N TYR A 130 11.00 2.92 0.38
CA TYR A 130 12.05 3.45 -0.48
C TYR A 130 13.20 2.45 -0.60
N ARG A 131 13.77 2.34 -1.80
CA ARG A 131 14.83 1.36 -2.08
C ARG A 131 16.11 1.62 -1.28
N ASN A 132 16.36 2.88 -0.94
CA ASN A 132 17.49 3.33 -0.13
C ASN A 132 17.15 4.65 0.60
N GLU A 133 18.04 5.06 1.49
CA GLU A 133 17.88 6.28 2.29
C GLU A 133 17.94 7.57 1.46
N GLU A 134 18.74 7.61 0.39
CA GLU A 134 18.85 8.76 -0.50
C GLU A 134 17.51 9.10 -1.16
N LEU A 135 16.81 8.09 -1.69
CA LEU A 135 15.49 8.26 -2.28
C LEU A 135 14.45 8.65 -1.23
N ARG A 136 14.54 8.10 -0.01
CA ARG A 136 13.68 8.49 1.10
C ARG A 136 13.87 9.97 1.46
N LEU A 137 15.11 10.45 1.51
CA LEU A 137 15.42 11.86 1.78
C LEU A 137 15.03 12.76 0.61
N LEU A 138 15.27 12.31 -0.63
CA LEU A 138 14.86 13.01 -1.84
C LEU A 138 13.36 13.31 -1.79
N PHE A 139 12.56 12.26 -1.58
CA PHE A 139 11.09 12.32 -1.56
C PHE A 139 10.49 12.48 -0.14
N SER A 140 11.21 13.11 0.79
CA SER A 140 10.78 13.23 2.20
C SER A 140 9.43 13.94 2.43
N VAL A 141 8.99 14.78 1.48
CA VAL A 141 7.69 15.49 1.49
C VAL A 141 6.66 14.81 0.57
N GLY A 142 7.06 13.73 -0.10
CA GLY A 142 6.25 12.95 -1.02
C GLY A 142 5.49 11.83 -0.33
N VAL A 143 5.43 10.67 -0.96
CA VAL A 143 4.84 9.46 -0.37
C VAL A 143 5.62 9.05 0.87
N LYS A 144 4.91 8.73 1.96
CA LYS A 144 5.52 8.30 3.21
C LYS A 144 6.33 7.01 3.02
N ASN A 145 7.45 6.89 3.73
CA ASN A 145 8.12 5.60 3.78
C ASN A 145 7.26 4.59 4.57
N HIS A 146 7.29 3.32 4.18
CA HIS A 146 6.44 2.28 4.77
C HIS A 146 4.94 2.54 4.56
N ASP A 147 4.59 3.09 3.39
CA ASP A 147 3.21 3.37 3.01
C ASP A 147 2.42 2.08 2.74
N TYR A 148 1.19 2.01 3.23
CA TYR A 148 0.38 0.80 3.14
C TYR A 148 -0.13 0.57 1.71
N ALA A 149 0.06 -0.64 1.17
CA ALA A 149 -0.31 -0.98 -0.20
C ALA A 149 -1.50 -1.91 -0.33
N GLY A 150 -1.79 -2.70 0.71
CA GLY A 150 -2.88 -3.67 0.69
C GLY A 150 -2.62 -4.86 1.60
N THR A 151 -3.67 -5.66 1.81
CA THR A 151 -3.66 -6.87 2.62
C THR A 151 -4.26 -8.02 1.82
N GLN A 152 -3.64 -9.19 1.88
CA GLN A 152 -4.19 -10.44 1.38
C GLN A 152 -4.46 -11.37 2.55
N TRP A 153 -5.68 -11.91 2.60
CA TRP A 153 -6.05 -12.94 3.56
C TRP A 153 -6.05 -14.30 2.87
N HIS A 154 -5.40 -15.27 3.48
CA HIS A 154 -5.39 -16.65 2.99
C HIS A 154 -5.87 -17.58 4.10
N PHE A 155 -7.04 -18.18 3.90
CA PHE A 155 -7.62 -19.15 4.82
C PHE A 155 -7.29 -20.56 4.38
N SER A 156 -6.56 -21.30 5.22
CA SER A 156 -6.36 -22.74 5.08
C SER A 156 -7.35 -23.48 5.98
N LEU A 157 -8.17 -24.34 5.38
CA LEU A 157 -9.24 -25.06 6.05
C LEU A 157 -9.01 -26.58 5.95
N LYS A 158 -9.00 -27.28 7.08
CA LYS A 158 -8.98 -28.75 7.11
C LYS A 158 -10.21 -29.36 6.43
N PRO A 159 -10.18 -30.66 6.09
CA PRO A 159 -11.38 -31.38 5.68
C PRO A 159 -12.55 -31.23 6.67
N GLY A 160 -13.76 -31.12 6.12
CA GLY A 160 -15.01 -30.96 6.89
C GLY A 160 -15.36 -29.52 7.30
N TRP A 161 -14.62 -28.52 6.81
CA TRP A 161 -15.03 -27.12 6.94
C TRP A 161 -16.02 -26.71 5.86
N HIS A 162 -17.00 -25.90 6.23
CA HIS A 162 -17.98 -25.35 5.30
C HIS A 162 -17.93 -23.82 5.24
N LEU A 163 -18.04 -23.28 4.02
CA LEU A 163 -18.27 -21.85 3.80
C LEU A 163 -19.77 -21.60 3.89
N VAL A 164 -20.19 -20.81 4.86
CA VAL A 164 -21.62 -20.54 5.10
C VAL A 164 -21.90 -19.07 4.90
N ARG A 165 -22.88 -18.77 4.05
CA ARG A 165 -23.36 -17.41 3.85
C ARG A 165 -24.16 -16.98 5.07
N MET A 166 -23.82 -15.82 5.62
CA MET A 166 -24.64 -15.15 6.62
C MET A 166 -25.77 -14.41 5.89
N SER A 167 -27.01 -14.72 6.24
CA SER A 167 -28.21 -14.00 5.79
C SER A 167 -28.25 -12.58 6.36
#